data_AF-A0A511XAL5-F1
#
_entry.id   AF-A0A511XAL5-F1
#
_cell.length_a   1.000
_cell.length_b   1.000
_cell.length_c   1.000
_cell.angle_alpha   90.00
_cell.angle_beta   90.00
_cell.angle_gamma   90.00
#
_symmetry.space_group_name_H-M   'P 1'
#
loop_
_entity.id
_entity.type
_entity.pdbx_description
1 polymer ?
#
loop_
_entity_poly.entity_id
_entity_poly.type
_entity_poly.pdbx_seq_one_letter_code
_entity_poly.pdbx_strand_id
1 'polypeptide(L)' 'MTTLHDQIQMLHAELTNYTLSRRERAQIERELTLARAKFAAKCQDDEAPA' A
#
# COMPACT_ATOMS: atom_id res chain seq x y z
N MET A 1 7.77 -14.37 -4.84
CA MET A 1 7.94 -13.29 -3.85
C MET A 1 7.04 -12.15 -4.30
N THR A 2 6.05 -11.77 -3.50
CA THR A 2 5.22 -10.58 -3.79
C THR A 2 6.03 -9.33 -3.45
N THR A 3 6.06 -8.36 -4.35
CA THR A 3 6.75 -7.09 -4.14
C THR A 3 5.87 -6.14 -3.31
N LEU A 4 6.47 -5.09 -2.73
CA LEU A 4 5.70 -4.00 -2.08
C LEU A 4 4.68 -3.39 -3.05
N HIS A 5 5.00 -3.35 -4.34
CA HIS A 5 4.09 -2.88 -5.38
C HIS A 5 2.88 -3.80 -5.53
N ASP A 6 3.09 -5.12 -5.59
CA ASP A 6 2.00 -6.11 -5.65
C ASP A 6 1.09 -6.01 -4.42
N GLN A 7 1.68 -5.78 -3.24
CA GLN A 7 0.93 -5.63 -2.00
C GLN A 7 0.05 -4.36 -2.02
N ILE A 8 0.53 -3.26 -2.59
CA ILE A 8 -0.27 -2.03 -2.79
C ILE A 8 -1.41 -2.29 -3.79
N GLN A 9 -1.15 -3.02 -4.88
CA GLN A 9 -2.20 -3.34 -5.86
C GLN A 9 -3.28 -4.25 -5.28
N MET A 10 -2.91 -5.24 -4.47
CA MET A 10 -3.86 -6.11 -3.76
C MET A 10 -4.75 -5.32 -2.80
N LEU A 11 -4.17 -4.45 -1.96
CA LEU A 11 -4.94 -3.62 -1.02
C LEU A 11 -5.89 -2.66 -1.75
N HIS A 12 -5.51 -2.16 -2.94
CA HIS A 12 -6.41 -1.40 -3.80
C HIS A 12 -7.58 -2.24 -4.32
N ALA A 13 -7.32 -3.46 -4.79
CA ALA A 13 -8.36 -4.36 -5.25
C ALA A 13 -9.33 -4.71 -4.11
N GLU A 14 -8.81 -4.97 -2.91
CA GLU A 14 -9.63 -5.20 -1.72
C GLU A 14 -10.52 -3.99 -1.39
N LEU A 15 -10.00 -2.76 -1.47
CA LEU A 15 -10.79 -1.54 -1.25
C LEU A 15 -11.94 -1.32 -2.24
N THR A 16 -11.86 -1.91 -3.44
CA THR A 16 -12.96 -1.88 -4.42
C THR A 16 -14.06 -2.89 -4.10
N ASN A 17 -13.85 -3.79 -3.14
CA ASN A 17 -14.87 -4.73 -2.71
C ASN A 17 -15.96 -4.02 -1.90
N TYR A 18 -17.21 -4.12 -2.37
CA TYR A 18 -18.38 -3.48 -1.78
C TYR A 18 -18.88 -4.16 -0.49
N THR A 19 -18.36 -5.35 -0.16
CA THR A 19 -18.76 -6.10 1.04
C THR A 19 -17.97 -5.70 2.29
N LEU A 20 -17.00 -4.79 2.17
CA LEU A 20 -16.19 -4.35 3.30
C LEU A 20 -17.01 -3.54 4.31
N SER A 21 -16.90 -3.90 5.59
CA SER A 21 -17.36 -3.04 6.68
C SER A 21 -16.49 -1.79 6.79
N ARG A 22 -17.00 -0.74 7.45
CA ARG A 22 -16.24 0.49 7.70
C ARG A 22 -14.92 0.24 8.45
N ARG A 23 -14.89 -0.77 9.34
CA ARG A 23 -13.69 -1.10 10.11
C ARG A 23 -12.64 -1.78 9.23
N GLU A 24 -13.05 -2.73 8.40
CA GLU A 24 -12.17 -3.41 7.45
C GLU A 24 -11.61 -2.42 6.43
N ARG A 25 -12.47 -1.54 5.91
CA ARG A 25 -12.04 -0.45 5.01
C ARG A 25 -10.99 0.45 5.65
N ALA A 26 -11.21 0.88 6.89
CA ALA A 26 -10.25 1.73 7.62
C ALA A 26 -8.94 1.01 7.91
N GLN A 27 -8.97 -0.31 8.14
CA GLN A 27 -7.77 -1.11 8.31
C GLN A 27 -6.97 -1.20 7.01
N ILE A 28 -7.63 -1.53 5.90
CA ILE A 28 -6.99 -1.62 4.58
C ILE A 28 -6.41 -0.26 4.14
N GLU A 29 -7.12 0.84 4.40
CA GLU A 29 -6.60 2.20 4.13
C GLU A 29 -5.34 2.54 4.93
N ARG A 30 -5.28 2.13 6.21
CA ARG A 30 -4.07 2.30 7.04
C ARG A 30 -2.91 1.48 6.50
N GLU A 31 -3.16 0.21 6.16
CA GLU A 31 -2.14 -0.68 5.59
C GLU A 31 -1.62 -0.16 4.25
N LEU A 32 -2.51 0.35 3.39
CA LEU A 32 -2.17 0.96 2.11
C LEU A 32 -1.33 2.23 2.29
N THR A 33 -1.66 3.07 3.27
CA THR A 33 -0.89 4.28 3.59
C THR A 33 0.52 3.93 4.05
N LEU A 34 0.67 2.92 4.92
CA LEU A 34 1.99 2.45 5.37
C LEU A 34 2.80 1.81 4.23
N ALA A 35 2.16 0.98 3.40
CA ALA A 35 2.82 0.35 2.26
C ALA A 35 3.31 1.38 1.24
N ARG A 36 2.49 2.42 0.95
CA ARG A 36 2.88 3.54 0.09
C ARG A 36 4.04 4.36 0.68
N ALA A 37 4.01 4.64 1.99
CA ALA A 37 5.11 5.35 2.65
C ALA A 37 6.42 4.55 2.57
N LYS A 38 6.37 3.23 2.81
CA LYS A 38 7.53 2.34 2.66
C LYS A 38 8.02 2.27 1.21
N PHE A 39 7.11 2.22 0.25
CA PHE A 39 7.46 2.21 -1.17
C PHE A 39 8.13 3.53 -1.59
N ALA A 40 7.59 4.67 -1.15
CA ALA A 40 8.16 5.99 -1.42
C ALA A 40 9.55 6.16 -0.79
N ALA A 41 9.73 5.76 0.48
CA ALA A 41 11.03 5.79 1.15
C ALA A 41 12.06 4.92 0.41
N LYS A 42 11.67 3.69 0.03
CA LYS A 42 12.55 2.78 -0.72
C LYS A 42 12.92 3.32 -2.10
N CYS A 43 12.03 4.04 -2.76
CA CYS A 43 12.30 4.67 -4.05
C CYS A 43 13.21 5.91 -3.92
N GLN A 44 13.19 6.60 -2.78
CA GLN A 44 14.05 7.75 -2.50
C GLN A 44 15.47 7.34 -2.11
N ASP A 45 15.67 6.18 -1.47
CA ASP A 45 17.01 5.63 -1.17
C ASP A 45 17.80 5.28 -2.45
N ASP A 46 17.13 4.95 -3.56
CA ASP A 46 17.77 4.76 -4.88
C ASP A 46 18.13 6.09 -5.58
N GLU A 47 17.66 7.24 -5.09
CA GLU A 47 17.91 8.57 -5.65
C GLU A 47 18.63 9.48 -4.63
N ALA A 48 19.76 9.01 -4.11
CA ALA A 48 20.76 9.90 -3.50
C ALA A 48 21.50 10.64 -4.64
N PRO A 49 21.38 11.98 -4.78
CA PRO A 49 22.12 12.68 -5.81
C PRO A 49 23.60 12.74 -5.41
N ALA A 50 24.44 12.31 -6.36
CA ALA A 50 25.90 12.41 -6.32
C ALA A 50 26.38 13.87 -6.32
#